data_AF-A0A517NA98-F1
#
_entry.id   AF-A0A517NA98-F1
#
_cell.length_a   1.000
_cell.length_b   1.000
_cell.length_c   1.000
_cell.angle_alpha   90.00
_cell.angle_beta   90.00
_cell.angle_gamma   90.00
#
_symmetry.space_group_name_H-M   'P 1'
#
loop_
_entity.id
_entity.type
_entity.pdbx_description
1 polymer ?
#
loop_
_entity_poly.entity_id
_entity_poly.type
_entity_poly.pdbx_seq_one_letter_code
_entity_poly.pdbx_strand_id
1 'polypeptide(L)'
;MSCRHFALWAVLYTLAAFASELPAQSSTPVSIARQRFNQVFVKVIMPVTARTVMQDGPVVESWVAEQLKELGGSEYFAVTGWVPICDGLLADDEVDNCVWDGRLVGESSVTFCHVGGDLPERKDGRVLVLVRGWDPGGGHETRVTLVDEPGTRVVEPVLPRSTLGKRVPIPGEQPLAYVAVLIGPPPREGATSQRNDE
;
A
#
# COMPACT_ATOMS: atom_id res chain seq x y z
N MET A 1 -76.99 16.46 -33.41
CA MET A 1 -76.79 15.61 -32.22
C MET A 1 -75.71 16.22 -31.35
N SER A 2 -76.01 16.30 -30.06
CA SER A 2 -75.18 16.84 -28.98
C SER A 2 -73.82 16.12 -28.84
N CYS A 3 -72.76 16.85 -28.48
CA CYS A 3 -72.01 16.57 -27.25
C CYS A 3 -70.99 17.71 -26.95
N ARG A 4 -71.33 18.52 -25.95
CA ARG A 4 -70.40 19.40 -25.21
C ARG A 4 -70.04 18.71 -23.88
N HIS A 5 -68.90 19.13 -23.32
CA HIS A 5 -68.36 18.88 -21.97
C HIS A 5 -67.55 17.59 -21.90
N PHE A 6 -66.26 17.60 -21.58
CA PHE A 6 -65.56 18.30 -20.49
C PHE A 6 -64.24 18.89 -21.04
N ALA A 7 -64.08 20.19 -21.23
CA ALA A 7 -63.56 21.10 -20.20
C ALA A 7 -62.80 20.40 -19.06
N LEU A 8 -61.51 20.71 -18.94
CA LEU A 8 -60.77 21.00 -17.70
C LEU A 8 -59.39 20.33 -17.65
N TRP A 9 -58.39 21.22 -17.59
CA TRP A 9 -57.10 21.05 -16.89
C TRP A 9 -56.06 20.23 -17.65
N ALA A 10 -54.82 20.67 -17.84
CA ALA A 10 -54.04 21.78 -17.32
C ALA A 10 -52.96 22.01 -18.40
N VAL A 11 -52.82 23.20 -18.97
CA VAL A 11 -52.12 24.32 -18.35
C VAL A 11 -50.64 23.97 -18.11
N LEU A 12 -49.80 24.73 -18.82
CA LEU A 12 -48.35 24.88 -18.64
C LEU A 12 -47.46 23.74 -19.13
N TYR A 13 -46.65 24.02 -20.15
CA TYR A 13 -45.25 24.43 -19.98
C TYR A 13 -44.60 24.34 -21.37
N THR A 14 -44.65 25.41 -22.17
CA THR A 14 -43.55 26.38 -22.27
C THR A 14 -42.15 25.75 -22.42
N LEU A 15 -41.55 26.14 -23.56
CA LEU A 15 -40.19 26.67 -23.66
C LEU A 15 -39.00 25.72 -23.53
N ALA A 16 -38.22 25.76 -24.61
CA ALA A 16 -36.77 25.75 -24.63
C ALA A 16 -36.06 24.47 -24.15
N ALA A 17 -35.64 23.67 -25.12
CA ALA A 17 -34.49 22.79 -24.96
C ALA A 17 -33.43 23.14 -26.02
N PHE A 18 -32.85 24.33 -25.91
CA PHE A 18 -31.42 24.49 -26.22
C PHE A 18 -30.68 24.14 -24.94
N ALA A 19 -30.05 22.97 -24.91
CA ALA A 19 -29.03 22.66 -23.94
C ALA A 19 -27.85 22.05 -24.70
N SER A 20 -26.85 22.91 -24.88
CA SER A 20 -25.45 22.63 -25.15
C SER A 20 -25.00 21.19 -24.88
N GLU A 21 -24.36 20.60 -25.88
CA GLU A 21 -23.34 19.57 -25.67
C GLU A 21 -22.28 20.14 -24.70
N LEU A 22 -22.31 19.66 -23.46
CA LEU A 22 -21.18 19.74 -22.54
C LEU A 22 -20.49 18.38 -22.57
N PRO A 23 -19.17 18.29 -22.78
CA PRO A 23 -18.45 17.06 -22.57
C PRO A 23 -18.26 16.91 -21.06
N ALA A 24 -19.28 16.42 -20.37
CA ALA A 24 -19.13 15.98 -18.99
C ALA A 24 -18.75 14.50 -18.99
N GLN A 25 -17.49 14.20 -19.35
CA GLN A 25 -16.84 13.03 -18.77
C GLN A 25 -16.66 13.34 -17.28
N SER A 26 -17.68 13.02 -16.50
CA SER A 26 -17.56 12.95 -15.05
C SER A 26 -16.53 11.87 -14.76
N SER A 27 -15.35 12.28 -14.29
CA SER A 27 -14.46 11.36 -13.60
C SER A 27 -15.26 10.69 -12.49
N THR A 28 -15.35 9.37 -12.55
CA THR A 28 -16.07 8.56 -11.57
C THR A 28 -15.62 8.97 -10.16
N PRO A 29 -16.51 9.07 -9.15
CA PRO A 29 -16.15 9.53 -7.81
C PRO A 29 -14.94 8.81 -7.19
N VAL A 30 -14.70 7.56 -7.60
CA VAL A 30 -13.60 6.68 -7.18
C VAL A 30 -12.23 7.15 -7.67
N SER A 31 -12.12 7.64 -8.91
CA SER A 31 -10.85 8.17 -9.46
C SER A 31 -10.39 9.42 -8.70
N ILE A 32 -11.35 10.24 -8.28
CA ILE A 32 -11.09 11.44 -7.47
C ILE A 32 -10.65 11.04 -6.05
N ALA A 33 -11.22 9.97 -5.48
CA ALA A 33 -10.80 9.47 -4.18
C ALA A 33 -9.36 8.93 -4.19
N ARG A 34 -8.96 8.19 -5.25
CA ARG A 34 -7.58 7.68 -5.40
C ARG A 34 -6.53 8.80 -5.50
N GLN A 35 -6.88 9.94 -6.10
CA GLN A 35 -6.02 11.13 -6.16
C GLN A 35 -5.87 11.85 -4.82
N ARG A 36 -6.68 11.52 -3.80
CA ARG A 36 -6.67 12.22 -2.51
C ARG A 36 -5.82 11.56 -1.44
N PHE A 37 -5.56 10.26 -1.54
CA PHE A 37 -4.80 9.54 -0.51
C PHE A 37 -3.31 9.52 -0.81
N ASN A 38 -2.52 9.63 0.25
CA ASN A 38 -1.08 9.47 0.16
C ASN A 38 -0.73 8.03 -0.17
N GLN A 39 0.32 7.88 -0.97
CA GLN A 39 0.82 6.58 -1.39
C GLN A 39 1.61 5.94 -0.25
N VAL A 40 1.50 4.62 -0.08
CA VAL A 40 2.31 3.87 0.88
C VAL A 40 3.33 3.06 0.10
N PHE A 41 4.60 3.18 0.47
CA PHE A 41 5.69 2.39 -0.07
C PHE A 41 6.33 1.57 1.03
N VAL A 42 6.69 0.34 0.72
CA VAL A 42 7.40 -0.55 1.63
C VAL A 42 8.70 -1.03 1.00
N LYS A 43 9.65 -1.39 1.85
CA LYS A 43 10.93 -1.97 1.43
C LYS A 43 11.37 -3.01 2.44
N VAL A 44 11.80 -4.16 1.94
CA VAL A 44 12.27 -5.27 2.77
C VAL A 44 13.79 -5.20 2.89
N ILE A 45 14.25 -5.25 4.14
CA ILE A 45 15.66 -5.23 4.50
C ILE A 45 15.96 -6.50 5.29
N MET A 46 16.95 -7.25 4.84
CA MET A 46 17.40 -8.47 5.50
C MET A 46 18.62 -8.17 6.37
N PRO A 47 18.65 -8.67 7.62
CA PRO A 47 19.88 -8.69 8.40
C PRO A 47 20.89 -9.64 7.75
N VAL A 48 22.17 -9.33 7.87
CA VAL A 48 23.23 -10.27 7.49
C VAL A 48 23.40 -11.30 8.62
N THR A 49 23.19 -12.56 8.30
CA THR A 49 23.36 -13.69 9.24
C THR A 49 24.02 -14.87 8.54
N ALA A 50 24.34 -15.92 9.29
CA ALA A 50 24.80 -17.19 8.71
C ALA A 50 23.79 -17.82 7.72
N ARG A 51 22.50 -17.47 7.82
CA ARG A 51 21.43 -17.96 6.93
C ARG A 51 21.07 -16.97 5.83
N THR A 52 21.44 -15.71 5.98
CA THR A 52 21.10 -14.59 5.10
C THR A 52 22.39 -13.83 4.81
N VAL A 53 23.28 -14.45 4.04
CA VAL A 53 24.56 -13.85 3.66
C VAL A 53 24.30 -12.59 2.83
N MET A 54 25.15 -11.57 3.01
CA MET A 54 25.10 -10.31 2.26
C MET A 54 24.95 -10.55 0.75
N GLN A 55 24.05 -9.79 0.12
CA GLN A 55 23.81 -9.85 -1.31
C GLN A 55 23.86 -8.45 -1.92
N ASP A 56 24.19 -8.39 -3.20
CA ASP A 56 23.91 -7.20 -3.99
C ASP A 56 22.40 -6.99 -4.04
N GLY A 57 21.98 -5.75 -3.85
CA GLY A 57 20.58 -5.38 -3.82
C GLY A 57 20.38 -3.88 -3.95
N PRO A 58 19.13 -3.42 -3.90
CA PRO A 58 18.83 -2.00 -3.90
C PRO A 58 19.53 -1.28 -2.74
N VAL A 59 19.85 0.00 -2.96
CA VAL A 59 20.51 0.85 -1.96
C VAL A 59 19.67 0.91 -0.69
N VAL A 60 20.27 0.75 0.49
CA VAL A 60 19.62 1.08 1.77
C VAL A 60 19.80 2.58 2.03
N GLU A 61 18.70 3.34 2.10
CA GLU A 61 18.73 4.78 2.30
C GLU A 61 19.34 5.14 3.66
N SER A 62 20.02 6.29 3.75
CA SER A 62 20.70 6.70 4.99
C SER A 62 19.79 6.76 6.21
N TRP A 63 18.57 7.27 6.05
CA TRP A 63 17.60 7.35 7.15
C TRP A 63 17.10 5.97 7.61
N VAL A 64 17.08 4.99 6.70
CA VAL A 64 16.74 3.59 7.02
C VAL A 64 17.90 2.98 7.81
N ALA A 65 19.13 3.18 7.32
CA ALA A 65 20.36 2.73 7.97
C ALA A 65 20.51 3.28 9.40
N GLU A 66 20.16 4.57 9.60
CA GLU A 66 20.14 5.22 10.91
C GLU A 66 19.16 4.55 11.88
N GLN A 67 17.91 4.33 11.47
CA GLN A 67 16.92 3.64 12.32
C GLN A 67 17.28 2.17 12.58
N LEU A 68 17.84 1.47 11.59
CA LEU A 68 18.32 0.10 11.79
C LEU A 68 19.43 0.03 12.85
N LYS A 69 20.32 1.03 12.87
CA LYS A 69 21.37 1.13 13.90
C LYS A 69 20.76 1.34 15.29
N GLU A 70 19.72 2.15 15.42
CA GLU A 70 18.98 2.34 16.69
C GLU A 70 18.28 1.05 17.14
N LEU A 71 17.82 0.24 16.18
CA LEU A 71 17.25 -1.10 16.42
C LEU A 71 18.31 -2.20 16.66
N GLY A 72 19.60 -1.84 16.73
CA GLY A 72 20.69 -2.77 16.99
C GLY A 72 21.14 -3.59 15.77
N GLY A 73 20.71 -3.25 14.56
CA GLY A 73 21.19 -3.86 13.33
C GLY A 73 22.62 -3.43 13.00
N SER A 74 23.52 -4.40 12.86
CA SER A 74 24.94 -4.14 12.54
C SER A 74 25.24 -4.19 11.05
N GLU A 75 24.65 -5.12 10.32
CA GLU A 75 24.84 -5.33 8.88
C GLU A 75 23.54 -5.78 8.23
N TYR A 76 23.22 -5.22 7.06
CA TYR A 76 21.96 -5.41 6.38
C TYR A 76 22.05 -5.10 4.88
N PHE A 77 21.12 -5.65 4.10
CA PHE A 77 20.92 -5.34 2.68
C PHE A 77 19.43 -5.31 2.34
N ALA A 78 19.04 -4.52 1.33
CA ALA A 78 17.67 -4.55 0.83
C ALA A 78 17.50 -5.68 -0.19
N VAL A 79 16.38 -6.39 -0.13
CA VAL A 79 15.98 -7.41 -1.12
C VAL A 79 14.91 -6.90 -2.09
N THR A 80 14.35 -5.72 -1.81
CA THR A 80 13.41 -5.03 -2.69
C THR A 80 13.80 -3.57 -2.88
N GLY A 81 13.31 -2.96 -3.96
CA GLY A 81 13.18 -1.51 -4.04
C GLY A 81 12.04 -1.01 -3.14
N TRP A 82 11.62 0.24 -3.34
CA TRP A 82 10.36 0.72 -2.79
C TRP A 82 9.20 0.14 -3.60
N VAL A 83 8.41 -0.71 -2.96
CA VAL A 83 7.22 -1.34 -3.55
C VAL A 83 5.99 -0.55 -3.10
N PRO A 84 5.18 -0.01 -4.03
CA PRO A 84 3.91 0.62 -3.67
C PRO A 84 2.94 -0.42 -3.15
N ILE A 85 2.24 -0.11 -2.05
CA ILE A 85 1.10 -0.89 -1.57
C ILE A 85 -0.17 -0.19 -2.03
N CYS A 86 -0.90 -0.86 -2.90
CA CYS A 86 -2.24 -0.47 -3.30
C CYS A 86 -3.19 -0.63 -2.12
N ASP A 87 -4.01 0.39 -1.91
CA ASP A 87 -5.04 0.39 -0.88
C ASP A 87 -6.22 -0.48 -1.33
N GLY A 88 -6.28 -1.72 -0.82
CA GLY A 88 -7.36 -2.65 -1.12
C GLY A 88 -8.74 -2.13 -0.71
N LEU A 89 -8.82 -1.16 0.22
CA LEU A 89 -10.08 -0.49 0.58
C LEU A 89 -10.62 0.41 -0.55
N LEU A 90 -9.78 0.74 -1.53
CA LEU A 90 -10.10 1.61 -2.66
C LEU A 90 -10.14 0.86 -4.00
N ALA A 91 -9.78 -0.41 -4.01
CA ALA A 91 -9.73 -1.21 -5.21
C ALA A 91 -11.11 -1.82 -5.51
N ASP A 92 -11.44 -1.89 -6.80
CA ASP A 92 -12.66 -2.55 -7.27
C ASP A 92 -12.53 -4.10 -7.22
N ASP A 93 -11.31 -4.60 -6.98
CA ASP A 93 -10.89 -5.99 -6.89
C ASP A 93 -9.96 -6.25 -5.69
N GLU A 94 -9.79 -7.53 -5.32
CA GLU A 94 -8.80 -7.93 -4.31
C GLU A 94 -7.40 -7.63 -4.84
N VAL A 95 -6.68 -6.71 -4.19
CA VAL A 95 -5.32 -6.38 -4.59
C VAL A 95 -4.33 -7.26 -3.85
N ASP A 96 -3.73 -8.19 -4.60
CA ASP A 96 -2.56 -8.92 -4.12
C ASP A 96 -1.30 -8.05 -4.26
N ASN A 97 -0.96 -7.34 -3.17
CA ASN A 97 0.29 -6.58 -3.12
C ASN A 97 1.46 -7.52 -2.85
N CYS A 98 2.03 -8.10 -3.90
CA CYS A 98 3.27 -8.86 -3.81
C CYS A 98 4.45 -7.93 -3.49
N VAL A 99 4.94 -7.99 -2.24
CA VAL A 99 6.07 -7.17 -1.77
C VAL A 99 7.40 -7.85 -2.08
N TRP A 100 7.50 -9.14 -1.81
CA TRP A 100 8.71 -9.92 -2.06
C TRP A 100 8.35 -11.38 -2.31
N ASP A 101 9.05 -12.04 -3.24
CA ASP A 101 8.81 -13.43 -3.60
C ASP A 101 9.45 -14.45 -2.63
N GLY A 102 10.15 -13.95 -1.60
CA GLY A 102 10.79 -14.77 -0.57
C GLY A 102 12.10 -15.41 -1.03
N ARG A 103 12.64 -15.03 -2.19
CA ARG A 103 13.87 -15.64 -2.72
C ARG A 103 15.10 -14.80 -2.43
N LEU A 104 16.11 -15.46 -1.90
CA LEU A 104 17.48 -14.97 -1.83
C LEU A 104 18.33 -15.62 -2.94
N VAL A 105 19.31 -14.90 -3.47
CA VAL A 105 20.21 -15.40 -4.52
C VAL A 105 21.34 -16.24 -3.91
N GLY A 106 21.72 -17.36 -4.53
CA GLY A 106 22.92 -18.14 -4.19
C GLY A 106 22.68 -19.60 -3.80
N GLU A 107 23.76 -20.40 -3.70
CA GLU A 107 23.72 -21.86 -3.49
C GLU A 107 23.13 -22.28 -2.13
N SER A 108 23.15 -21.40 -1.14
CA SER A 108 22.52 -21.58 0.18
C SER A 108 21.20 -20.80 0.31
N SER A 109 20.47 -20.61 -0.79
CA SER A 109 19.23 -19.82 -0.81
C SER A 109 18.19 -20.39 0.17
N VAL A 110 18.08 -19.75 1.33
CA VAL A 110 16.92 -19.92 2.20
C VAL A 110 15.71 -19.37 1.44
N THR A 111 14.73 -20.23 1.20
CA THR A 111 13.47 -19.83 0.58
C THR A 111 12.49 -19.43 1.68
N PHE A 112 12.11 -18.16 1.69
CA PHE A 112 11.02 -17.65 2.50
C PHE A 112 9.69 -17.83 1.76
N CYS A 113 8.59 -17.60 2.47
CA CYS A 113 7.29 -17.52 1.82
C CYS A 113 7.09 -16.17 1.11
N HIS A 114 6.12 -16.14 0.19
CA HIS A 114 5.72 -14.92 -0.49
C HIS A 114 5.23 -13.89 0.53
N VAL A 115 5.83 -12.70 0.51
CA VAL A 115 5.50 -11.60 1.40
C VAL A 115 4.52 -10.66 0.71
N GLY A 116 3.38 -10.45 1.35
CA GLY A 116 2.33 -9.55 0.91
C GLY A 116 2.20 -8.31 1.79
N GLY A 117 1.72 -7.22 1.20
CA GLY A 117 1.37 -5.98 1.90
C GLY A 117 -0.13 -5.72 1.92
N ASP A 118 -0.63 -5.07 2.96
CA ASP A 118 -2.04 -4.69 3.07
C ASP A 118 -2.19 -3.39 3.85
N LEU A 119 -3.25 -2.64 3.54
CA LEU A 119 -3.65 -1.40 4.21
C LEU A 119 -5.04 -1.60 4.85
N PRO A 120 -5.14 -2.42 5.91
CA PRO A 120 -6.45 -2.82 6.45
C PRO A 120 -7.24 -1.67 7.09
N GLU A 121 -6.59 -0.54 7.39
CA GLU A 121 -7.25 0.61 7.99
C GLU A 121 -6.60 1.91 7.53
N ARG A 122 -7.44 2.86 7.09
CA ARG A 122 -7.06 4.26 6.92
C ARG A 122 -8.17 5.14 7.49
N LYS A 123 -7.91 5.74 8.64
CA LYS A 123 -8.92 6.47 9.41
C LYS A 123 -8.25 7.54 10.27
N ASP A 124 -8.95 8.66 10.49
CA ASP A 124 -8.54 9.72 11.42
C ASP A 124 -7.11 10.25 11.13
N GLY A 125 -6.76 10.38 9.85
CA GLY A 125 -5.45 10.84 9.40
C GLY A 125 -4.31 9.86 9.67
N ARG A 126 -4.61 8.58 9.89
CA ARG A 126 -3.65 7.51 10.10
C ARG A 126 -3.87 6.36 9.14
N VAL A 127 -2.80 5.65 8.84
CA VAL A 127 -2.82 4.45 8.02
C VAL A 127 -2.16 3.31 8.77
N LEU A 128 -2.82 2.16 8.76
CA LEU A 128 -2.31 0.90 9.25
C LEU A 128 -1.71 0.12 8.10
N VAL A 129 -0.42 -0.18 8.18
CA VAL A 129 0.30 -0.99 7.20
C VAL A 129 0.56 -2.35 7.82
N LEU A 130 0.24 -3.42 7.08
CA LEU A 130 0.49 -4.80 7.47
C LEU A 130 1.36 -5.48 6.39
N VAL A 131 2.46 -6.10 6.78
CA VAL A 131 3.34 -6.89 5.91
C VAL A 131 3.51 -8.27 6.50
N ARG A 132 3.03 -9.30 5.79
CA ARG A 132 2.87 -10.68 6.28
C ARG A 132 3.29 -11.71 5.23
N GLY A 133 3.30 -12.99 5.61
CA GLY A 133 3.61 -14.09 4.70
C GLY A 133 5.08 -14.51 4.71
N TRP A 134 5.82 -14.16 5.76
CA TRP A 134 7.25 -14.43 5.87
C TRP A 134 7.61 -15.91 6.06
N ASP A 135 6.68 -16.71 6.59
CA ASP A 135 6.87 -18.12 6.88
C ASP A 135 5.60 -18.94 6.58
N PRO A 136 5.70 -20.27 6.38
CA PRO A 136 4.57 -21.11 5.99
C PRO A 136 3.39 -21.10 6.98
N GLY A 137 3.64 -20.76 8.25
CA GLY A 137 2.62 -20.71 9.29
C GLY A 137 1.95 -19.34 9.46
N GLY A 138 2.39 -18.32 8.72
CA GLY A 138 1.96 -16.94 8.95
C GLY A 138 2.33 -16.45 10.36
N GLY A 139 3.40 -17.01 10.93
CA GLY A 139 3.83 -16.78 12.30
C GLY A 139 4.52 -15.45 12.49
N HIS A 140 4.97 -14.78 11.43
CA HIS A 140 5.64 -13.48 11.50
C HIS A 140 4.90 -12.41 10.69
N GLU A 141 4.92 -11.19 11.20
CA GLU A 141 4.37 -10.02 10.52
C GLU A 141 5.03 -8.73 11.03
N THR A 142 4.95 -7.69 10.20
CA THR A 142 5.13 -6.31 10.62
C THR A 142 3.77 -5.62 10.50
N ARG A 143 3.36 -4.90 11.54
CA ARG A 143 2.17 -4.03 11.49
C ARG A 143 2.51 -2.73 12.17
N VAL A 144 2.23 -1.62 11.49
CA VAL A 144 2.56 -0.30 11.99
C VAL A 144 1.45 0.69 11.66
N THR A 145 1.14 1.56 12.61
CA THR A 145 0.21 2.67 12.40
C THR A 145 1.02 3.95 12.27
N LEU A 146 0.88 4.61 11.13
CA LEU A 146 1.58 5.84 10.80
C LEU A 146 0.60 7.00 10.66
N VAL A 147 1.10 8.21 10.85
CA VAL A 147 0.40 9.41 10.39
C VAL A 147 0.38 9.38 8.86
N ASP A 148 -0.80 9.59 8.28
CA ASP A 148 -1.00 9.60 6.85
C ASP A 148 -0.61 10.97 6.27
N GLU A 149 0.68 11.29 6.36
CA GLU A 149 1.26 12.55 5.88
C GLU A 149 2.53 12.27 5.05
N PRO A 150 2.71 12.92 3.88
CA PRO A 150 3.89 12.73 3.06
C PRO A 150 5.20 13.00 3.82
N GLY A 151 6.15 12.08 3.68
CA GLY A 151 7.43 12.11 4.39
C GLY A 151 7.42 11.35 5.72
N THR A 152 6.24 10.95 6.23
CA THR A 152 6.16 10.04 7.38
C THR A 152 6.79 8.71 7.02
N ARG A 153 7.67 8.21 7.88
CA ARG A 153 8.47 7.02 7.62
C ARG A 153 8.92 6.33 8.89
N VAL A 154 9.13 5.03 8.81
CA VAL A 154 9.57 4.21 9.95
C VAL A 154 10.29 2.97 9.44
N VAL A 155 11.12 2.36 10.28
CA VAL A 155 11.62 0.99 10.11
C VAL A 155 11.14 0.16 11.28
N GLU A 156 10.49 -0.97 10.99
CA GLU A 156 9.96 -1.87 12.01
C GLU A 156 10.48 -3.30 11.79
N PRO A 157 10.84 -4.02 12.87
CA PRO A 157 11.23 -5.41 12.75
C PRO A 157 10.04 -6.31 12.37
N VAL A 158 10.35 -7.40 11.67
CA VAL A 158 9.44 -8.52 11.45
C VAL A 158 9.55 -9.44 12.66
N LEU A 159 8.46 -9.53 13.43
CA LEU A 159 8.42 -10.25 14.69
C LEU A 159 7.37 -11.37 14.66
N PRO A 160 7.52 -12.39 15.52
CA PRO A 160 6.49 -13.39 15.73
C PRO A 160 5.16 -12.75 16.15
N ARG A 161 4.06 -13.23 15.57
CA ARG A 161 2.70 -12.90 15.92
C ARG A 161 2.40 -13.49 17.29
N SER A 162 2.26 -12.63 18.28
CA SER A 162 1.84 -13.05 19.63
C SER A 162 0.34 -13.34 19.66
N THR A 163 -0.04 -14.47 20.25
CA THR A 163 -1.45 -14.85 20.53
C THR A 163 -2.14 -13.89 21.50
N LEU A 164 -1.36 -13.13 22.28
CA LEU A 164 -1.82 -12.14 23.27
C LEU A 164 -1.79 -10.69 22.75
N GLY A 165 -1.54 -10.48 21.45
CA GLY A 165 -1.56 -9.15 20.83
C GLY A 165 -0.38 -8.24 21.17
N LYS A 166 0.46 -8.59 22.15
CA LYS A 166 1.73 -7.89 22.43
C LYS A 166 2.88 -8.61 21.74
N ARG A 167 3.48 -7.93 20.77
CA ARG A 167 4.72 -8.37 20.11
C ARG A 167 5.88 -8.06 21.02
N VAL A 168 6.66 -9.08 21.33
CA VAL A 168 7.84 -8.95 22.17
C VAL A 168 9.01 -9.51 21.37
N PRO A 169 10.05 -8.71 21.09
CA PRO A 169 11.30 -9.24 20.58
C PRO A 169 11.76 -10.38 21.49
N ILE A 170 12.14 -11.51 20.92
CA ILE A 170 12.71 -12.60 21.71
C ILE A 170 14.12 -12.15 22.12
N PRO A 171 14.43 -12.02 23.42
CA PRO A 171 15.74 -11.53 23.85
C PRO A 171 16.87 -12.39 23.29
N GLY A 172 17.82 -11.76 22.60
CA GLY A 172 18.97 -12.43 21.99
C GLY A 172 18.73 -12.99 20.58
N GLU A 173 17.51 -12.91 20.06
CA GLU A 173 17.22 -13.28 18.66
C GLU A 173 17.10 -12.03 17.79
N GLN A 174 17.76 -12.08 16.63
CA GLN A 174 17.64 -11.04 15.63
C GLN A 174 16.28 -11.16 14.92
N PRO A 175 15.62 -10.04 14.57
CA PRO A 175 14.40 -10.08 13.77
C PRO A 175 14.59 -10.85 12.47
N LEU A 176 13.52 -11.46 11.97
CA LEU A 176 13.56 -12.22 10.73
C LEU A 176 13.96 -11.35 9.53
N ALA A 177 13.44 -10.13 9.52
CA ALA A 177 13.73 -9.06 8.57
C ALA A 177 13.33 -7.72 9.21
N TYR A 178 13.52 -6.65 8.46
CA TYR A 178 12.99 -5.32 8.77
C TYR A 178 12.18 -4.81 7.58
N VAL A 179 11.14 -4.05 7.87
CA VAL A 179 10.33 -3.37 6.87
C VAL A 179 10.47 -1.88 7.07
N ALA A 180 11.01 -1.19 6.07
CA ALA A 180 10.92 0.26 6.00
C ALA A 180 9.62 0.66 5.30
N VAL A 181 8.92 1.64 5.86
CA VAL A 181 7.67 2.18 5.32
C VAL A 181 7.85 3.67 5.08
N LEU A 182 7.33 4.16 3.95
CA LEU A 182 7.33 5.57 3.57
C LEU A 182 5.95 5.97 3.05
N ILE A 183 5.41 7.06 3.60
CA ILE A 183 4.22 7.73 3.08
C ILE A 183 4.68 8.77 2.05
N GLY A 184 4.32 8.57 0.79
CA GLY A 184 4.59 9.49 -0.31
C GLY A 184 3.39 10.40 -0.61
N PRO A 185 3.58 11.47 -1.40
CA PRO A 185 2.47 12.33 -1.79
C PRO A 185 1.39 11.55 -2.56
N PRO A 186 0.16 12.07 -2.65
CA PRO A 186 -0.86 11.47 -3.49
C PRO A 186 -0.41 11.43 -4.97
N PRO A 187 -0.93 10.50 -5.78
CA PRO A 187 -0.61 10.43 -7.20
C PRO A 187 -0.99 11.74 -7.90
N ARG A 188 -0.09 12.29 -8.74
CA ARG A 188 -0.41 13.47 -9.56
C ARG A 188 -1.30 13.06 -10.73
N GLU A 189 -2.26 13.91 -11.09
CA GLU A 189 -3.07 13.76 -12.29
C GLU A 189 -2.21 13.62 -13.55
N GLY A 190 -2.46 12.57 -14.35
CA GLY A 190 -1.80 12.35 -15.64
C GLY A 190 -0.62 11.37 -15.66
N ALA A 191 -0.23 10.77 -14.53
CA ALA A 191 0.91 9.83 -14.49
C ALA A 191 0.59 8.43 -15.06
N THR A 192 -0.68 8.13 -15.36
CA THR A 192 -1.09 6.89 -16.04
C THR A 192 -1.21 7.13 -17.54
N SER A 193 -0.09 7.01 -18.28
CA SER A 193 -0.02 6.54 -19.67
C SER A 193 1.33 6.91 -20.30
N GLN A 194 2.37 6.13 -19.97
CA GLN A 194 3.41 5.81 -20.95
C GLN A 194 3.79 4.35 -20.74
N ARG A 195 2.90 3.46 -21.16
CA ARG A 195 3.33 2.17 -21.69
C ARG A 195 3.61 2.46 -23.16
N ASN A 196 4.86 2.78 -23.48
CA ASN A 196 5.29 2.70 -24.86
C ASN A 196 5.28 1.22 -25.21
N ASP A 197 4.34 0.83 -26.05
CA ASP A 197 4.49 -0.38 -26.86
C ASP A 197 5.63 -0.09 -27.84
N GLU A 198 6.74 -0.82 -27.68
CA GLU A 198 7.77 -1.02 -28.70
C GLU A 198 8.02 -2.51 -28.87
#